data_AF-A0A7J7K2U5-F1
#
_entry.id   AF-A0A7J7K2U5-F1
#
_cell.length_a   1.000
_cell.length_b   1.000
_cell.length_c   1.000
_cell.angle_alpha   90.00
_cell.angle_beta   90.00
_cell.angle_gamma   90.00
#
_symmetry.space_group_name_H-M   'P 1'
#
loop_
_entity.id
_entity.type
_entity.pdbx_description
1 polymer ?
#
loop_
_entity_poly.entity_id
_entity_poly.type
_entity_poly.pdbx_seq_one_letter_code
_entity_poly.pdbx_strand_id
1 'polypeptide(L)'
;MIPTNDVQRITSDLELLNPYDLSGRYISECTGENFFIDAEQGQISPFCRSSIFSVTTEYNNGALSCDCDALGSESFQCSEFGGQCRCKPNVIGRTCTACAHNYYGFPDCKPCNCPATCNAVTGACECPKRTTGPQCDQCVPQTYGYDRTIGCMDCKCQPEGVLNGNLSCDLDTGVCDCKPNVVGRRCDACMNGHWNYPSCDSCDCDPAGTTEIICDSETSQCSCKLNTGGDTCGTCQPGTYNLEARNHEGCTKCFCFGITFSCQSSSMLKAKVMNMSGFDLINANGTAEIVGNDSIVTAKLNDSAAQQIAMYWLAPEVYLGNKLTSYGGQIRYSVSNQGVTPGVKPNLTQLPGPDVQISGKGLVLVYTLLSPILDEEISVDIIESSWRHAASSDMVTREQLMKVLSAVDEILIKANYYTNIPKSL
;
A
#
# COMPACT_ATOMS: atom_id res chain seq x y z
N MET A 1 55.96 -50.07 -49.49
CA MET A 1 55.11 -50.81 -50.44
C MET A 1 54.62 -52.09 -49.76
N ILE A 2 53.40 -52.05 -49.24
CA ILE A 2 52.43 -53.16 -49.24
C ILE A 2 51.13 -52.49 -49.76
N PRO A 3 50.36 -53.14 -50.65
CA PRO A 3 49.61 -52.45 -51.69
C PRO A 3 48.28 -51.84 -51.23
N THR A 4 47.88 -50.80 -51.95
CA THR A 4 46.67 -49.97 -51.87
C THR A 4 45.32 -50.71 -52.13
N ASN A 5 45.26 -52.03 -51.99
CA ASN A 5 44.05 -52.82 -52.32
C ASN A 5 43.22 -53.29 -51.10
N ASP A 6 43.71 -53.13 -49.87
CA ASP A 6 42.91 -53.51 -48.67
C ASP A 6 42.19 -52.34 -47.99
N VAL A 7 42.52 -51.09 -48.33
CA VAL A 7 41.81 -49.92 -47.78
C VAL A 7 40.46 -49.70 -48.49
N GLN A 8 40.34 -50.08 -49.77
CA GLN A 8 39.07 -49.96 -50.51
C GLN A 8 38.06 -51.05 -50.16
N ARG A 9 38.48 -52.16 -49.55
CA ARG A 9 37.57 -53.25 -49.14
C ARG A 9 37.01 -53.07 -47.74
N ILE A 10 37.71 -52.32 -46.89
CA ILE A 10 37.22 -51.98 -45.54
C ILE A 10 36.26 -50.78 -45.58
N THR A 11 36.38 -49.89 -46.57
CA THR A 11 35.45 -48.75 -46.74
C THR A 11 34.07 -49.15 -47.26
N SER A 12 33.90 -50.29 -47.95
CA SER A 12 32.57 -50.75 -48.39
C SER A 12 31.77 -51.46 -47.29
N ASP A 13 32.45 -52.04 -46.30
CA ASP A 13 31.79 -52.79 -45.20
C ASP A 13 31.55 -51.90 -43.96
N LEU A 14 32.19 -50.73 -43.85
CA LEU A 14 31.96 -49.76 -42.78
C LEU A 14 30.82 -48.75 -43.06
N GLU A 15 30.36 -48.63 -44.31
CA GLU A 15 29.13 -47.86 -44.62
C GLU A 15 27.84 -48.61 -44.23
N LEU A 16 27.95 -49.89 -43.86
CA LEU A 16 26.82 -50.71 -43.39
C LEU A 16 26.57 -50.62 -41.88
N LEU A 17 27.38 -49.87 -41.13
CA LEU A 17 27.29 -49.82 -39.66
C LEU A 17 27.09 -48.42 -39.07
N ASN A 18 26.84 -47.41 -39.90
CA ASN A 18 26.41 -46.11 -39.40
C ASN A 18 24.94 -45.89 -39.80
N PRO A 19 23.96 -46.41 -39.01
CA PRO A 19 22.59 -46.03 -39.24
C PRO A 19 22.53 -44.50 -39.13
N TYR A 20 22.18 -43.84 -40.23
CA TYR A 20 21.91 -42.41 -40.20
C TYR A 20 20.91 -42.17 -39.06
N ASP A 21 21.33 -41.46 -38.02
CA ASP A 21 20.46 -41.11 -36.93
C ASP A 21 19.42 -40.11 -37.44
N LEU A 22 18.25 -40.64 -37.82
CA LEU A 22 17.12 -39.86 -38.30
C LEU A 22 16.24 -39.38 -37.16
N SER A 23 16.56 -39.69 -35.90
CA SER A 23 15.74 -39.37 -34.73
C SER A 23 15.59 -37.86 -34.56
N GLY A 24 16.66 -37.09 -34.74
CA GLY A 24 16.62 -35.63 -34.68
C GLY A 24 15.70 -35.02 -35.72
N ARG A 25 15.74 -35.55 -36.95
CA ARG A 25 14.86 -35.12 -38.06
C ARG A 25 13.41 -35.53 -37.84
N TYR A 26 13.19 -36.73 -37.29
CA TYR A 26 11.86 -37.23 -36.95
C TYR A 26 11.21 -36.36 -35.88
N ILE A 27 11.93 -36.02 -34.82
CA ILE A 27 11.43 -35.10 -33.78
C ILE A 27 11.14 -33.72 -34.38
N SER A 28 11.98 -33.19 -35.27
CA SER A 28 11.75 -31.86 -35.83
C SER A 28 10.60 -31.79 -36.84
N GLU A 29 10.43 -32.82 -37.68
CA GLU A 29 9.48 -32.77 -38.82
C GLU A 29 8.16 -33.51 -38.55
N CYS A 30 8.13 -34.45 -37.60
CA CYS A 30 7.03 -35.42 -37.45
C CYS A 30 6.29 -35.34 -36.11
N THR A 31 6.74 -34.52 -35.16
CA THR A 31 6.05 -34.32 -33.88
C THR A 31 5.36 -32.96 -33.85
N GLY A 32 4.05 -32.93 -34.15
CA GLY A 32 3.23 -31.74 -33.97
C GLY A 32 2.98 -31.42 -32.48
N GLU A 33 2.10 -30.46 -32.19
CA GLU A 33 1.67 -30.21 -30.80
C GLU A 33 1.14 -31.52 -30.17
N ASN A 34 1.69 -31.88 -29.00
CA ASN A 34 1.38 -33.13 -28.29
C ASN A 34 1.55 -34.41 -29.12
N PHE A 35 2.47 -34.44 -30.10
CA PHE A 35 2.70 -35.58 -31.00
C PHE A 35 1.47 -35.95 -31.86
N PHE A 36 0.50 -35.05 -32.01
CA PHE A 36 -0.67 -35.27 -32.85
C PHE A 36 -0.29 -35.25 -34.34
N ILE A 37 -0.81 -36.23 -35.09
CA ILE A 37 -0.54 -36.43 -36.51
C ILE A 37 -1.88 -36.45 -37.25
N ASP A 38 -2.19 -35.40 -38.01
CA ASP A 38 -3.40 -35.33 -38.84
C ASP A 38 -3.18 -36.03 -40.18
N ALA A 39 -3.72 -37.25 -40.28
CA ALA A 39 -3.64 -38.07 -41.48
C ALA A 39 -4.67 -37.72 -42.56
N GLU A 40 -5.73 -36.98 -42.23
CA GLU A 40 -6.89 -36.77 -43.10
C GLU A 40 -6.85 -35.40 -43.79
N GLN A 41 -6.24 -34.38 -43.19
CA GLN A 41 -6.13 -33.03 -43.78
C GLN A 41 -4.90 -32.82 -44.69
N GLY A 42 -4.13 -33.89 -44.96
CA GLY A 42 -3.10 -33.89 -46.02
C GLY A 42 -1.82 -33.10 -45.72
N GLN A 43 -1.48 -32.87 -44.44
CA GLN A 43 -0.32 -32.07 -44.04
C GLN A 43 0.93 -32.88 -43.61
N ILE A 44 0.91 -34.21 -43.72
CA ILE A 44 2.06 -35.06 -43.33
C ILE A 44 3.08 -35.11 -44.48
N SER A 45 4.34 -34.77 -44.18
CA SER A 45 5.43 -34.90 -45.15
C SER A 45 5.66 -36.37 -45.55
N PRO A 46 6.10 -36.67 -46.80
CA PRO A 46 6.40 -38.04 -47.22
C PRO A 46 7.40 -38.75 -46.31
N PHE A 47 8.36 -37.99 -45.76
CA PHE A 47 9.35 -38.47 -44.79
C PHE A 47 8.69 -38.91 -43.48
N CYS A 48 7.78 -38.10 -42.94
CA CYS A 48 7.08 -38.47 -41.70
C CYS A 48 6.14 -39.64 -41.90
N ARG A 49 5.41 -39.68 -43.02
CA ARG A 49 4.52 -40.80 -43.35
C ARG A 49 5.27 -42.14 -43.38
N SER A 50 6.42 -42.20 -44.05
CA SER A 50 7.23 -43.42 -44.13
C SER A 50 7.91 -43.77 -42.82
N SER A 51 8.40 -42.76 -42.08
CA SER A 51 9.06 -42.97 -40.80
C SER A 51 8.10 -43.49 -39.73
N ILE A 52 6.91 -42.89 -39.61
CA ILE A 52 5.85 -43.34 -38.69
C ILE A 52 5.42 -44.76 -39.04
N PHE A 53 5.16 -45.03 -40.33
CA PHE A 53 4.76 -46.37 -40.78
C PHE A 53 5.81 -47.43 -40.43
N SER A 54 7.09 -47.15 -40.68
CA SER A 54 8.20 -48.05 -40.36
C SER A 54 8.28 -48.35 -38.86
N VAL A 55 8.34 -47.30 -38.03
CA VAL A 55 8.49 -47.42 -36.57
C VAL A 55 7.28 -48.14 -35.94
N THR A 56 6.07 -47.80 -36.38
CA THR A 56 4.84 -48.42 -35.83
C THR A 56 4.65 -49.85 -36.30
N THR A 57 5.06 -50.20 -37.52
CA THR A 57 5.02 -51.57 -38.03
C THR A 57 6.01 -52.46 -37.28
N GLU A 58 7.23 -51.97 -37.02
CA GLU A 58 8.23 -52.67 -36.22
C GLU A 58 7.71 -52.89 -34.78
N TYR A 59 7.20 -51.83 -34.14
CA TYR A 59 6.69 -51.91 -32.77
C TYR A 59 5.50 -52.87 -32.61
N ASN A 60 4.55 -52.83 -33.53
CA ASN A 60 3.35 -53.67 -33.49
C ASN A 60 3.52 -55.03 -34.16
N ASN A 61 4.69 -55.32 -34.73
CA ASN A 61 4.99 -56.53 -35.50
C ASN A 61 3.99 -56.76 -36.66
N GLY A 62 3.67 -55.70 -37.39
CA GLY A 62 2.72 -55.70 -38.51
C GLY A 62 1.54 -54.74 -38.34
N ALA A 63 0.57 -54.85 -39.26
CA ALA A 63 -0.66 -54.07 -39.22
C ALA A 63 -1.63 -54.62 -38.17
N LEU A 64 -2.16 -53.73 -37.33
CA LEU A 64 -3.20 -54.09 -36.36
C LEU A 64 -4.58 -54.18 -37.02
N SER A 65 -5.45 -55.03 -36.46
CA SER A 65 -6.87 -55.06 -36.83
C SER A 65 -7.54 -53.73 -36.48
N CYS A 66 -8.55 -53.33 -37.26
CA CYS A 66 -9.31 -52.11 -37.01
C CYS A 66 -10.00 -52.16 -35.63
N ASP A 67 -10.68 -53.26 -35.31
CA ASP A 67 -11.39 -53.49 -34.04
C ASP A 67 -12.27 -52.30 -33.58
N CYS A 68 -12.94 -51.65 -34.53
CA CYS A 68 -13.85 -50.53 -34.26
C CYS A 68 -15.05 -51.00 -33.42
N ASP A 69 -15.32 -50.32 -32.30
CA ASP A 69 -16.41 -50.68 -31.40
C ASP A 69 -17.78 -50.52 -32.05
N ALA A 70 -18.63 -51.54 -31.95
CA ALA A 70 -19.94 -51.55 -32.60
C ALA A 70 -20.90 -50.46 -32.09
N LEU A 71 -20.73 -50.03 -30.83
CA LEU A 71 -21.58 -49.02 -30.20
C LEU A 71 -20.97 -47.62 -30.34
N GLY A 72 -19.64 -47.50 -30.33
CA GLY A 72 -18.93 -46.22 -30.41
C GLY A 72 -18.51 -45.75 -31.80
N SER A 73 -18.46 -46.63 -32.79
CA SER A 73 -18.11 -46.30 -34.18
C SER A 73 -19.34 -46.20 -35.09
N GLU A 74 -19.21 -45.41 -36.16
CA GLU A 74 -20.19 -45.31 -37.26
C GLU A 74 -20.05 -46.46 -38.26
N SER A 75 -18.86 -47.05 -38.35
CA SER A 75 -18.56 -48.19 -39.21
C SER A 75 -17.43 -49.04 -38.64
N PHE A 76 -17.29 -50.28 -39.15
CA PHE A 76 -16.18 -51.17 -38.82
C PHE A 76 -14.93 -50.95 -39.69
N GLN A 77 -14.97 -49.95 -40.59
CA GLN A 77 -13.84 -49.61 -41.45
C GLN A 77 -12.99 -48.54 -40.76
N CYS A 78 -11.68 -48.77 -40.68
CA CYS A 78 -10.72 -47.79 -40.20
C CYS A 78 -9.88 -47.22 -41.34
N SER A 79 -9.28 -46.06 -41.11
CA SER A 79 -8.36 -45.44 -42.07
C SER A 79 -7.18 -46.35 -42.37
N GLU A 80 -6.80 -46.47 -43.65
CA GLU A 80 -5.66 -47.26 -44.10
C GLU A 80 -4.34 -46.80 -43.47
N PHE A 81 -4.23 -45.51 -43.14
CA PHE A 81 -3.08 -44.96 -42.45
C PHE A 81 -3.43 -44.65 -40.99
N GLY A 82 -2.71 -45.25 -40.05
CA GLY A 82 -2.91 -45.07 -38.60
C GLY A 82 -4.06 -45.89 -38.00
N GLY A 83 -4.96 -46.48 -38.81
CA GLY A 83 -5.98 -47.40 -38.32
C GLY A 83 -7.06 -46.75 -37.46
N GLN A 84 -7.30 -45.45 -37.62
CA GLN A 84 -8.32 -44.70 -36.88
C GLN A 84 -9.74 -45.07 -37.37
N CYS A 85 -10.60 -45.52 -36.46
CA CYS A 85 -12.01 -45.77 -36.73
C CYS A 85 -12.82 -44.47 -36.80
N ARG A 86 -13.92 -44.48 -37.56
CA ARG A 86 -14.87 -43.36 -37.61
C ARG A 86 -15.75 -43.38 -36.38
N CYS A 87 -15.40 -42.58 -35.37
CA CYS A 87 -16.13 -42.52 -34.10
C CYS A 87 -17.40 -41.70 -34.22
N LYS A 88 -18.43 -42.11 -33.46
CA LYS A 88 -19.65 -41.30 -33.27
C LYS A 88 -19.31 -39.98 -32.56
N PRO A 89 -20.19 -38.96 -32.63
CA PRO A 89 -19.98 -37.69 -31.94
C PRO A 89 -19.65 -37.89 -30.45
N ASN A 90 -18.61 -37.20 -29.97
CA ASN A 90 -18.12 -37.24 -28.60
C ASN A 90 -17.55 -38.58 -28.13
N VAL A 91 -17.21 -39.50 -29.05
CA VAL A 91 -16.47 -40.74 -28.78
C VAL A 91 -15.06 -40.60 -29.38
N ILE A 92 -14.04 -41.08 -28.67
CA ILE A 92 -12.62 -40.98 -29.08
C ILE A 92 -11.89 -42.32 -28.94
N GLY A 93 -10.63 -42.31 -29.38
CA GLY A 93 -9.74 -43.46 -29.37
C GLY A 93 -9.70 -44.16 -30.73
N ARG A 94 -8.62 -44.91 -30.99
CA ARG A 94 -8.42 -45.61 -32.27
C ARG A 94 -9.61 -46.51 -32.60
N THR A 95 -10.14 -47.20 -31.60
CA THR A 95 -11.25 -48.17 -31.69
C THR A 95 -12.60 -47.61 -31.24
N CYS A 96 -12.68 -46.30 -30.92
CA CYS A 96 -13.90 -45.62 -30.46
C CYS A 96 -14.56 -46.24 -29.22
N THR A 97 -13.78 -46.61 -28.21
CA THR A 97 -14.27 -47.30 -26.99
C THR A 97 -14.44 -46.37 -25.78
N ALA A 98 -14.22 -45.07 -25.92
CA ALA A 98 -14.24 -44.12 -24.80
C ALA A 98 -14.89 -42.79 -25.19
N CYS A 99 -15.46 -42.09 -24.22
CA CYS A 99 -15.97 -40.73 -24.44
C CYS A 99 -14.81 -39.73 -24.59
N ALA A 100 -15.06 -38.69 -25.40
CA ALA A 100 -14.19 -37.54 -25.56
C ALA A 100 -13.92 -36.85 -24.21
N HIS A 101 -12.86 -36.05 -24.15
CA HIS A 101 -12.62 -35.19 -22.99
C HIS A 101 -13.84 -34.31 -22.72
N ASN A 102 -14.23 -34.17 -21.44
CA ASN A 102 -15.45 -33.52 -20.98
C ASN A 102 -16.77 -34.21 -21.38
N TYR A 103 -16.74 -35.52 -21.68
CA TYR A 103 -17.92 -36.34 -21.86
C TYR A 103 -17.84 -37.64 -21.03
N TYR A 104 -19.00 -38.20 -20.67
CA TYR A 104 -19.08 -39.42 -19.87
C TYR A 104 -20.25 -40.32 -20.27
N GLY A 105 -20.20 -41.59 -19.84
CA GLY A 105 -21.32 -42.53 -19.96
C GLY A 105 -21.38 -43.28 -21.30
N PHE A 106 -20.25 -43.78 -21.78
CA PHE A 106 -20.17 -44.62 -22.99
C PHE A 106 -21.21 -45.76 -22.94
N PRO A 107 -21.94 -46.05 -24.05
CA PRO A 107 -21.72 -45.55 -25.42
C PRO A 107 -22.37 -44.20 -25.75
N ASP A 108 -23.39 -43.77 -25.01
CA ASP A 108 -24.11 -42.52 -25.26
C ASP A 108 -23.46 -41.35 -24.49
N CYS A 109 -22.31 -40.91 -24.98
CA CYS A 109 -21.48 -39.90 -24.32
C CYS A 109 -22.21 -38.55 -24.14
N LYS A 110 -22.41 -38.16 -22.88
CA LYS A 110 -23.06 -36.90 -22.46
C LYS A 110 -22.03 -35.89 -21.98
N PRO A 111 -22.23 -34.57 -22.20
CA PRO A 111 -21.31 -33.55 -21.74
C PRO A 111 -21.25 -33.51 -20.21
N CYS A 112 -20.05 -33.31 -19.67
CA CYS A 112 -19.83 -33.04 -18.25
C CYS A 112 -20.40 -31.66 -17.88
N ASN A 113 -20.99 -31.55 -16.69
CA ASN A 113 -21.38 -30.26 -16.09
C ASN A 113 -20.45 -29.97 -14.90
N CYS A 114 -19.19 -29.64 -15.19
CA CYS A 114 -18.13 -29.45 -14.20
C CYS A 114 -17.24 -28.25 -14.59
N PRO A 115 -16.59 -27.57 -13.62
CA PRO A 115 -15.71 -26.44 -13.92
C PRO A 115 -14.43 -26.83 -14.69
N ALA A 116 -13.93 -28.05 -14.47
CA ALA A 116 -12.72 -28.57 -15.08
C ALA A 116 -12.99 -29.88 -15.83
N THR A 117 -12.83 -31.04 -15.16
CA THR A 117 -13.00 -32.37 -15.75
C THR A 117 -14.03 -33.19 -14.97
N CYS A 118 -14.54 -34.26 -15.59
CA CYS A 118 -15.41 -35.22 -14.92
C CYS A 118 -15.01 -36.65 -15.23
N ASN A 119 -15.38 -37.56 -14.32
CA ASN A 119 -15.12 -38.97 -14.45
C ASN A 119 -15.86 -39.56 -15.67
N ALA A 120 -15.12 -40.19 -16.59
CA ALA A 120 -15.64 -40.67 -17.88
C ALA A 120 -16.75 -41.74 -17.80
N VAL A 121 -16.95 -42.37 -16.64
CA VAL A 121 -17.99 -43.40 -16.43
C VAL A 121 -19.20 -42.81 -15.70
N THR A 122 -18.96 -42.14 -14.57
CA THR A 122 -20.02 -41.70 -13.65
C THR A 122 -20.53 -40.28 -13.91
N GLY A 123 -19.72 -39.44 -14.56
CA GLY A 123 -20.01 -38.02 -14.74
C GLY A 123 -19.75 -37.15 -13.51
N ALA A 124 -19.25 -37.73 -12.41
CA ALA A 124 -18.90 -36.97 -11.21
C ALA A 124 -17.72 -36.02 -11.47
N CYS A 125 -17.82 -34.78 -10.98
CA CYS A 125 -16.76 -33.79 -11.16
C CYS A 125 -15.50 -34.17 -10.39
N GLU A 126 -14.35 -33.98 -11.04
CA GLU A 126 -13.05 -34.15 -10.41
C GLU A 126 -12.61 -32.80 -9.86
N CYS A 127 -12.76 -32.65 -8.54
CA CYS A 127 -12.57 -31.35 -7.91
C CYS A 127 -11.10 -30.92 -7.84
N PRO A 128 -10.80 -29.64 -8.12
CA PRO A 128 -9.51 -29.03 -7.81
C PRO A 128 -9.08 -29.25 -6.36
N LYS A 129 -7.80 -28.99 -6.07
CA LYS A 129 -7.26 -29.23 -4.72
C LYS A 129 -8.06 -28.45 -3.67
N ARG A 130 -8.49 -29.15 -2.62
CA ARG A 130 -9.20 -28.56 -1.47
C ARG A 130 -10.55 -27.91 -1.82
N THR A 131 -11.19 -28.34 -2.89
CA THR A 131 -12.60 -28.02 -3.15
C THR A 131 -13.49 -29.24 -2.99
N THR A 132 -14.77 -29.00 -2.79
CA THR A 132 -15.80 -30.02 -2.56
C THR A 132 -17.14 -29.57 -3.15
N GLY A 133 -18.15 -30.43 -3.04
CA GLY A 133 -19.47 -30.23 -3.61
C GLY A 133 -19.59 -30.77 -5.05
N PRO A 134 -20.82 -30.91 -5.55
CA PRO A 134 -21.09 -31.50 -6.87
C PRO A 134 -20.59 -30.63 -8.04
N GLN A 135 -20.30 -29.35 -7.80
CA GLN A 135 -19.74 -28.43 -8.79
C GLN A 135 -18.34 -27.94 -8.39
N CYS A 136 -17.74 -28.53 -7.36
CA CYS A 136 -16.39 -28.19 -6.88
C CYS A 136 -16.20 -26.70 -6.57
N ASP A 137 -17.27 -26.02 -6.17
CA ASP A 137 -17.37 -24.58 -5.93
C ASP A 137 -17.30 -24.20 -4.45
N GLN A 138 -17.10 -25.19 -3.57
CA GLN A 138 -16.99 -24.99 -2.14
C GLN A 138 -15.59 -25.36 -1.66
N CYS A 139 -15.02 -24.55 -0.77
CA CYS A 139 -13.79 -24.93 -0.08
C CYS A 139 -14.08 -26.01 0.97
N VAL A 140 -13.16 -26.97 1.12
CA VAL A 140 -13.21 -27.88 2.26
C VAL A 140 -12.98 -27.10 3.57
N PRO A 141 -13.36 -27.64 4.74
CA PRO A 141 -13.09 -26.96 6.02
C PRO A 141 -11.61 -26.59 6.20
N GLN A 142 -11.35 -25.45 6.87
CA GLN A 142 -10.00 -24.91 7.11
C GLN A 142 -9.24 -24.49 5.83
N THR A 143 -9.98 -24.15 4.77
CA THR A 143 -9.43 -23.60 3.52
C THR A 143 -10.25 -22.42 3.02
N TYR A 144 -9.65 -21.54 2.23
CA TYR A 144 -10.22 -20.27 1.78
C TYR A 144 -9.74 -19.89 0.36
N GLY A 145 -10.31 -18.83 -0.21
CA GLY A 145 -9.86 -18.27 -1.48
C GLY A 145 -10.09 -19.22 -2.67
N TYR A 146 -11.35 -19.51 -2.96
CA TYR A 146 -11.73 -20.40 -4.04
C TYR A 146 -11.29 -19.89 -5.42
N ASP A 147 -10.58 -20.73 -6.16
CA ASP A 147 -10.29 -20.57 -7.58
C ASP A 147 -10.73 -21.80 -8.38
N ARG A 148 -11.33 -21.60 -9.55
CA ARG A 148 -11.90 -22.68 -10.38
C ARG A 148 -10.86 -23.68 -10.90
N THR A 149 -9.62 -23.26 -11.05
CA THR A 149 -8.55 -24.06 -11.66
C THR A 149 -7.58 -24.57 -10.59
N ILE A 150 -7.21 -23.71 -9.64
CA ILE A 150 -6.22 -24.01 -8.59
C ILE A 150 -6.88 -24.71 -7.39
N GLY A 151 -8.14 -24.38 -7.11
CA GLY A 151 -8.87 -24.80 -5.91
C GLY A 151 -8.70 -23.82 -4.76
N CYS A 152 -8.76 -24.30 -3.51
CA CYS A 152 -8.66 -23.46 -2.32
C CYS A 152 -7.27 -23.51 -1.68
N MET A 153 -6.98 -22.54 -0.81
CA MET A 153 -5.73 -22.43 -0.04
C MET A 153 -5.96 -22.77 1.43
N ASP A 154 -4.96 -23.37 2.10
CA ASP A 154 -5.07 -23.70 3.52
C ASP A 154 -5.07 -22.44 4.40
N CYS A 155 -5.95 -22.41 5.41
CA CYS A 155 -5.96 -21.36 6.44
C CYS A 155 -4.62 -21.31 7.17
N LYS A 156 -4.14 -22.46 7.68
CA LYS A 156 -2.91 -22.57 8.49
C LYS A 156 -2.93 -21.67 9.73
N CYS A 157 -4.06 -21.56 10.40
CA CYS A 157 -4.14 -20.86 11.68
C CYS A 157 -3.27 -21.54 12.73
N GLN A 158 -2.62 -20.76 13.60
CA GLN A 158 -1.77 -21.26 14.67
C GLN A 158 -2.65 -21.67 15.88
N PRO A 159 -2.64 -22.94 16.30
CA PRO A 159 -3.55 -23.45 17.33
C PRO A 159 -3.49 -22.70 18.66
N GLU A 160 -2.30 -22.25 19.07
CA GLU A 160 -2.11 -21.54 20.33
C GLU A 160 -2.59 -20.09 20.27
N GLY A 161 -2.64 -19.47 19.08
CA GLY A 161 -2.99 -18.07 18.89
C GLY A 161 -4.44 -17.79 18.51
N VAL A 162 -5.21 -18.82 18.14
CA VAL A 162 -6.63 -18.66 17.78
C VAL A 162 -7.56 -18.73 18.99
N LEU A 163 -8.68 -18.03 18.89
CA LEU A 163 -9.74 -18.05 19.89
C LEU A 163 -10.43 -19.42 19.91
N ASN A 164 -10.62 -20.00 21.09
CA ASN A 164 -11.30 -21.29 21.31
C ASN A 164 -10.75 -22.48 20.49
N GLY A 165 -9.53 -22.39 19.94
CA GLY A 165 -8.97 -23.44 19.09
C GLY A 165 -9.60 -23.52 17.69
N ASN A 166 -10.31 -22.48 17.23
CA ASN A 166 -10.91 -22.46 15.89
C ASN A 166 -9.83 -22.32 14.81
N LEU A 167 -9.61 -23.39 14.03
CA LEU A 167 -8.64 -23.40 12.92
C LEU A 167 -9.27 -23.02 11.56
N SER A 168 -10.56 -22.67 11.56
CA SER A 168 -11.20 -22.09 10.39
C SER A 168 -10.79 -20.62 10.24
N CYS A 169 -10.82 -20.13 9.01
CA CYS A 169 -10.53 -18.75 8.70
C CYS A 169 -11.62 -18.18 7.80
N ASP A 170 -11.62 -16.85 7.69
CA ASP A 170 -12.48 -16.14 6.76
C ASP A 170 -12.29 -16.66 5.32
N LEU A 171 -13.41 -16.91 4.61
CA LEU A 171 -13.38 -17.60 3.31
C LEU A 171 -12.75 -16.77 2.19
N ASP A 172 -12.72 -15.44 2.32
CA ASP A 172 -12.21 -14.54 1.29
C ASP A 172 -10.77 -14.10 1.60
N THR A 173 -10.53 -13.65 2.82
CA THR A 173 -9.25 -13.07 3.25
C THR A 173 -8.29 -14.10 3.84
N GLY A 174 -8.83 -15.22 4.35
CA GLY A 174 -8.06 -16.25 5.03
C GLY A 174 -7.59 -15.84 6.42
N VAL A 175 -8.09 -14.76 6.99
CA VAL A 175 -7.73 -14.30 8.35
C VAL A 175 -8.40 -15.21 9.39
N CYS A 176 -7.61 -15.64 10.37
CA CYS A 176 -8.08 -16.48 11.48
C CYS A 176 -8.60 -15.63 12.64
N ASP A 177 -9.46 -16.22 13.48
CA ASP A 177 -9.99 -15.56 14.67
C ASP A 177 -8.93 -15.54 15.79
N CYS A 178 -8.13 -14.48 15.86
CA CYS A 178 -7.04 -14.38 16.83
C CYS A 178 -7.52 -14.10 18.26
N LYS A 179 -6.75 -14.59 19.24
CA LYS A 179 -6.88 -14.19 20.65
C LYS A 179 -6.59 -12.69 20.84
N PRO A 180 -7.02 -12.07 21.95
CA PRO A 180 -6.63 -10.71 22.30
C PRO A 180 -5.11 -10.53 22.23
N ASN A 181 -4.66 -9.40 21.69
CA ASN A 181 -3.26 -9.01 21.51
C ASN A 181 -2.43 -9.91 20.55
N VAL A 182 -3.02 -10.94 19.96
CA VAL A 182 -2.42 -11.76 18.90
C VAL A 182 -2.85 -11.23 17.54
N VAL A 183 -1.93 -11.14 16.59
CA VAL A 183 -2.14 -10.61 15.24
C VAL A 183 -1.49 -11.51 14.18
N GLY A 184 -1.64 -11.12 12.92
CA GLY A 184 -1.21 -11.88 11.75
C GLY A 184 -2.35 -12.72 11.18
N ARG A 185 -2.30 -13.01 9.88
CA ARG A 185 -3.34 -13.79 9.20
C ARG A 185 -3.57 -15.15 9.89
N ARG A 186 -2.49 -15.72 10.43
CA ARG A 186 -2.47 -17.04 11.08
C ARG A 186 -2.48 -16.96 12.61
N CYS A 187 -2.58 -15.77 13.21
CA CYS A 187 -2.50 -15.59 14.65
C CYS A 187 -1.19 -16.09 15.26
N ASP A 188 -0.07 -15.74 14.62
CA ASP A 188 1.27 -16.25 14.89
C ASP A 188 2.25 -15.20 15.46
N ALA A 189 1.77 -13.98 15.76
CA ALA A 189 2.59 -12.91 16.32
C ALA A 189 1.81 -12.09 17.36
N CYS A 190 2.52 -11.40 18.26
CA CYS A 190 1.91 -10.41 19.15
C CYS A 190 1.76 -9.06 18.44
N MET A 191 0.73 -8.29 18.83
CA MET A 191 0.60 -6.91 18.39
C MET A 191 1.70 -6.04 19.01
N ASN A 192 2.03 -4.92 18.37
CA ASN A 192 3.00 -3.96 18.93
C ASN A 192 2.62 -3.58 20.37
N GLY A 193 3.64 -3.47 21.23
CA GLY A 193 3.44 -3.25 22.68
C GLY A 193 3.14 -4.50 23.50
N HIS A 194 3.20 -5.69 22.89
CA HIS A 194 3.03 -6.96 23.57
C HIS A 194 4.14 -7.95 23.22
N TRP A 195 4.43 -8.86 24.13
CA TRP A 195 5.52 -9.84 24.02
C TRP A 195 5.10 -11.21 24.57
N ASN A 196 5.96 -12.23 24.42
CA ASN A 196 5.71 -13.57 24.97
C ASN A 196 4.53 -14.31 24.32
N TYR A 197 4.61 -14.53 23.00
CA TYR A 197 3.65 -15.39 22.28
C TYR A 197 3.62 -16.81 22.89
N PRO A 198 2.45 -17.45 23.08
CA PRO A 198 1.10 -17.06 22.62
C PRO A 198 0.28 -16.23 23.62
N SER A 199 0.84 -15.91 24.80
CA SER A 199 0.13 -15.12 25.82
C SER A 199 -0.02 -13.66 25.40
N CYS A 200 0.99 -13.10 24.74
CA CYS A 200 1.03 -11.70 24.29
C CYS A 200 0.71 -10.73 25.44
N ASP A 201 1.55 -10.77 26.46
CA ASP A 201 1.49 -9.93 27.64
C ASP A 201 1.91 -8.49 27.28
N SER A 202 1.29 -7.47 27.91
CA SER A 202 1.63 -6.07 27.64
C SER A 202 3.03 -5.72 28.15
N CYS A 203 3.75 -4.91 27.38
CA CYS A 203 5.07 -4.41 27.76
C CYS A 203 4.96 -3.25 28.77
N ASP A 204 5.93 -3.16 29.67
CA ASP A 204 6.05 -2.07 30.66
C ASP A 204 6.87 -0.90 30.07
N CYS A 205 6.35 -0.28 29.01
CA CYS A 205 6.98 0.85 28.35
C CYS A 205 6.07 2.08 28.37
N ASP A 206 6.63 3.28 28.54
CA ASP A 206 5.90 4.54 28.41
C ASP A 206 5.65 4.85 26.93
N PRO A 207 4.38 4.84 26.47
CA PRO A 207 4.05 5.06 25.06
C PRO A 207 4.49 6.45 24.55
N ALA A 208 4.66 7.43 25.44
CA ALA A 208 5.14 8.75 25.03
C ALA A 208 6.61 8.71 24.60
N GLY A 209 7.40 7.80 25.19
CA GLY A 209 8.81 7.65 24.94
C GLY A 209 9.20 6.56 23.96
N THR A 210 8.26 5.72 23.51
CA THR A 210 8.57 4.63 22.57
C THR A 210 8.20 4.93 21.13
N THR A 211 8.83 4.23 20.19
CA THR A 211 8.39 4.18 18.78
C THR A 211 7.10 3.38 18.61
N GLU A 212 6.59 3.26 17.38
CA GLU A 212 5.33 2.54 17.07
C GLU A 212 5.36 1.05 17.39
N ILE A 213 6.55 0.44 17.44
CA ILE A 213 6.74 -0.97 17.81
C ILE A 213 6.57 -1.16 19.33
N ILE A 214 6.80 -0.09 20.10
CA ILE A 214 6.74 -0.01 21.57
C ILE A 214 7.81 -0.87 22.25
N CYS A 215 7.82 -2.17 22.02
CA CYS A 215 8.78 -3.13 22.58
C CYS A 215 9.04 -4.28 21.61
N ASP A 216 10.17 -4.95 21.84
CA ASP A 216 10.50 -6.20 21.16
C ASP A 216 9.59 -7.34 21.67
N SER A 217 9.01 -8.08 20.72
CA SER A 217 8.00 -9.11 21.01
C SER A 217 8.54 -10.38 21.66
N GLU A 218 9.85 -10.58 21.68
CA GLU A 218 10.50 -11.75 22.29
C GLU A 218 11.12 -11.42 23.65
N THR A 219 11.76 -10.26 23.75
CA THR A 219 12.60 -9.87 24.91
C THR A 219 11.96 -8.87 25.85
N SER A 220 10.78 -8.33 25.49
CA SER A 220 10.10 -7.24 26.21
C SER A 220 10.88 -5.92 26.29
N GLN A 221 11.98 -5.78 25.54
CA GLN A 221 12.82 -4.59 25.58
C GLN A 221 12.14 -3.40 24.90
N CYS A 222 12.00 -2.27 25.60
CA CYS A 222 11.36 -1.08 25.05
C CYS A 222 12.16 -0.44 23.92
N SER A 223 11.48 -0.04 22.87
CA SER A 223 12.03 0.65 21.70
C SER A 223 11.95 2.16 21.89
N CYS A 224 12.92 2.75 22.60
CA CYS A 224 12.93 4.17 22.94
C CYS A 224 13.12 5.09 21.73
N LYS A 225 12.43 6.24 21.73
CA LYS A 225 12.67 7.37 20.82
C LYS A 225 14.03 8.00 21.11
N LEU A 226 14.55 8.76 20.13
CA LEU A 226 15.91 9.30 20.13
C LEU A 226 16.34 9.97 21.44
N ASN A 227 15.51 10.85 22.00
CA ASN A 227 15.85 11.65 23.19
C ASN A 227 15.30 11.05 24.50
N THR A 228 14.92 9.79 24.49
CA THR A 228 14.31 9.10 25.64
C THR A 228 15.16 7.93 26.10
N GLY A 229 14.98 7.49 27.33
CA GLY A 229 15.77 6.43 27.93
C GLY A 229 15.19 5.90 29.24
N GLY A 230 15.98 5.07 29.89
CA GLY A 230 15.53 4.17 30.97
C GLY A 230 14.90 2.90 30.40
N ASP A 231 14.72 1.89 31.26
CA ASP A 231 14.22 0.57 30.83
C ASP A 231 12.80 0.64 30.26
N THR A 232 12.01 1.63 30.70
CA THR A 232 10.63 1.87 30.25
C THR A 232 10.50 2.99 29.22
N CYS A 233 11.59 3.63 28.80
CA CYS A 233 11.59 4.84 27.97
C CYS A 233 10.84 6.06 28.56
N GLY A 234 10.48 6.02 29.85
CA GLY A 234 9.74 7.09 30.52
C GLY A 234 10.59 8.29 30.98
N THR A 235 11.90 8.31 30.69
CA THR A 235 12.80 9.39 31.11
C THR A 235 13.46 10.07 29.93
N CYS A 236 13.71 11.37 30.04
CA CYS A 236 14.46 12.12 29.04
C CYS A 236 15.96 11.87 29.19
N GLN A 237 16.66 11.72 28.07
CA GLN A 237 18.12 11.67 28.07
C GLN A 237 18.73 13.00 28.53
N PRO A 238 19.96 13.00 29.08
CA PRO A 238 20.66 14.22 29.45
C PRO A 238 20.70 15.23 28.30
N GLY A 239 20.42 16.50 28.59
CA GLY A 239 20.33 17.54 27.56
C GLY A 239 18.96 17.69 26.92
N THR A 240 17.93 16.98 27.42
CA THR A 240 16.57 17.02 26.87
C THR A 240 15.53 17.06 28.00
N TYR A 241 14.32 17.52 27.70
CA TYR A 241 13.23 17.72 28.66
C TYR A 241 11.86 17.58 27.98
N ASN A 242 10.77 17.57 28.77
CA ASN A 242 9.38 17.55 28.27
C ASN A 242 9.06 16.33 27.39
N LEU A 243 8.88 15.17 28.02
CA LEU A 243 8.44 13.95 27.34
C LEU A 243 7.00 14.11 26.83
N GLU A 244 6.80 14.00 25.52
CA GLU A 244 5.49 14.17 24.88
C GLU A 244 5.27 13.10 23.80
N ALA A 245 4.11 12.45 23.84
CA ALA A 245 3.77 11.41 22.86
C ALA A 245 3.78 11.91 21.41
N ARG A 246 3.36 13.17 21.20
CA ARG A 246 3.33 13.83 19.88
C ARG A 246 4.72 14.21 19.38
N ASN A 247 5.72 14.29 20.25
CA ASN A 247 7.09 14.57 19.85
C ASN A 247 7.70 13.29 19.28
N HIS A 248 8.11 13.33 18.01
CA HIS A 248 8.69 12.17 17.32
C HIS A 248 10.07 11.77 17.89
N GLU A 249 10.78 12.69 18.54
CA GLU A 249 12.02 12.41 19.29
C GLU A 249 11.74 12.09 20.78
N GLY A 250 10.49 12.20 21.23
CA GLY A 250 10.02 11.92 22.59
C GLY A 250 10.24 13.10 23.52
N CYS A 251 11.51 13.41 23.82
CA CYS A 251 11.88 14.59 24.57
C CYS A 251 12.43 15.70 23.67
N THR A 252 12.29 16.93 24.14
CA THR A 252 12.73 18.15 23.45
C THR A 252 14.15 18.52 23.89
N LYS A 253 15.05 18.85 22.96
CA LYS A 253 16.42 19.25 23.30
C LYS A 253 16.46 20.58 24.06
N CYS A 254 17.33 20.65 25.07
CA CYS A 254 17.61 21.89 25.79
C CYS A 254 18.21 22.93 24.85
N PHE A 255 17.75 24.18 24.99
CA PHE A 255 18.32 25.32 24.30
C PHE A 255 18.49 26.47 25.30
N CYS A 256 19.69 26.59 25.86
CA CYS A 256 20.01 27.59 26.89
C CYS A 256 21.09 28.57 26.40
N PHE A 257 21.08 28.91 25.11
CA PHE A 257 22.01 29.88 24.51
C PHE A 257 23.50 29.61 24.81
N GLY A 258 23.88 28.33 24.91
CA GLY A 258 25.26 27.90 25.21
C GLY A 258 25.69 28.07 26.67
N ILE A 259 24.81 28.50 27.57
CA ILE A 259 25.14 28.69 28.99
C ILE A 259 25.19 27.36 29.75
N THR A 260 24.25 26.46 29.44
CA THR A 260 24.16 25.14 30.06
C THR A 260 23.46 24.18 29.09
N PHE A 261 23.68 22.89 29.28
CA PHE A 261 22.94 21.83 28.59
C PHE A 261 21.93 21.16 29.53
N SER A 262 21.96 21.48 30.84
CA SER A 262 21.00 20.95 31.79
C SER A 262 19.78 21.86 31.87
N CYS A 263 18.61 21.32 31.58
CA CYS A 263 17.34 22.02 31.68
C CYS A 263 16.22 21.04 32.11
N GLN A 264 15.12 21.59 32.60
CA GLN A 264 13.94 20.82 32.98
C GLN A 264 12.66 21.57 32.61
N SER A 265 11.55 20.84 32.49
CA SER A 265 10.24 21.48 32.32
C SER A 265 9.93 22.41 33.49
N SER A 266 9.41 23.60 33.17
CA SER A 266 9.00 24.56 34.19
C SER A 266 7.69 24.14 34.85
N SER A 267 7.56 24.38 36.16
CA SER A 267 6.30 24.24 36.90
C SER A 267 5.43 25.52 36.88
N MET A 268 5.89 26.57 36.20
CA MET A 268 5.16 27.84 36.11
C MET A 268 3.97 27.73 35.16
N LEU A 269 2.87 28.41 35.51
CA LEU A 269 1.71 28.55 34.64
C LEU A 269 1.98 29.59 33.54
N LYS A 270 1.40 29.37 32.35
CA LYS A 270 1.46 30.32 31.25
C LYS A 270 0.57 31.52 31.57
N ALA A 271 1.15 32.73 31.56
CA ALA A 271 0.39 33.97 31.65
C ALA A 271 -0.22 34.31 30.29
N LYS A 272 -1.46 34.81 30.28
CA LYS A 272 -2.12 35.30 29.08
C LYS A 272 -1.95 36.82 28.99
N VAL A 273 -1.49 37.30 27.85
CA VAL A 273 -1.47 38.74 27.53
C VAL A 273 -2.68 39.04 26.67
N MET A 274 -3.57 39.91 27.15
CA MET A 274 -4.73 40.41 26.41
C MET A 274 -4.71 41.94 26.51
N ASN A 275 -4.29 42.60 25.45
CA ASN A 275 -4.30 44.06 25.34
C ASN A 275 -4.57 44.44 23.88
N MET A 276 -5.73 45.05 23.61
CA MET A 276 -6.10 45.47 22.26
C MET A 276 -5.89 46.98 22.01
N SER A 277 -5.32 47.69 22.98
CA SER A 277 -4.97 49.11 22.87
C SER A 277 -3.58 49.30 22.25
N GLY A 278 -3.45 50.27 21.35
CA GLY A 278 -2.17 50.64 20.73
C GLY A 278 -1.77 49.80 19.52
N PHE A 279 -2.66 48.95 19.00
CA PHE A 279 -2.48 48.35 17.68
C PHE A 279 -2.55 49.42 16.59
N ASP A 280 -1.73 49.26 15.56
CA ASP A 280 -1.73 50.09 14.36
C ASP A 280 -2.05 49.25 13.11
N LEU A 281 -2.44 49.88 12.02
CA LEU A 281 -2.79 49.21 10.77
C LEU A 281 -1.80 49.58 9.66
N ILE A 282 -1.02 48.61 9.21
CA ILE A 282 -0.04 48.79 8.13
C ILE A 282 -0.58 48.35 6.78
N ASN A 283 0.01 48.89 5.71
CA ASN A 283 -0.42 48.73 4.31
C ASN A 283 -1.84 49.27 4.01
N ALA A 284 -2.44 50.02 4.93
CA ALA A 284 -3.65 50.79 4.65
C ALA A 284 -3.28 52.01 3.80
N ASN A 285 -3.81 52.07 2.58
CA ASN A 285 -3.53 53.18 1.68
C ASN A 285 -4.60 54.26 1.87
N GLY A 286 -4.29 55.19 2.76
CA GLY A 286 -5.21 56.23 3.24
C GLY A 286 -5.16 56.36 4.75
N THR A 287 -5.98 57.25 5.31
CA THR A 287 -6.16 57.35 6.76
C THR A 287 -7.18 56.31 7.23
N ALA A 288 -6.80 55.49 8.19
CA ALA A 288 -7.70 54.60 8.93
C ALA A 288 -7.96 55.21 10.31
N GLU A 289 -9.21 55.30 10.72
CA GLU A 289 -9.55 55.63 12.11
C GLU A 289 -9.53 54.34 12.92
N ILE A 290 -8.53 54.20 13.79
CA ILE A 290 -8.37 53.02 14.64
C ILE A 290 -9.03 53.30 15.99
N VAL A 291 -9.99 52.46 16.35
CA VAL A 291 -10.70 52.51 17.62
C VAL A 291 -10.51 51.18 18.32
N GLY A 292 -9.79 51.19 19.44
CA GLY A 292 -9.58 50.01 20.29
C GLY A 292 -10.31 50.16 21.62
N ASN A 293 -10.79 49.03 22.16
CA ASN A 293 -11.12 48.88 23.58
C ASN A 293 -10.28 47.74 24.17
N ASP A 294 -10.59 47.25 25.38
CA ASP A 294 -9.81 46.17 26.01
C ASP A 294 -9.98 44.78 25.34
N SER A 295 -10.96 44.62 24.45
CA SER A 295 -11.39 43.33 23.89
C SER A 295 -11.30 43.23 22.36
N ILE A 296 -11.39 44.35 21.64
CA ILE A 296 -11.36 44.41 20.17
C ILE A 296 -10.67 45.70 19.72
N VAL A 297 -9.97 45.60 18.60
CA VAL A 297 -9.49 46.74 17.82
C VAL A 297 -10.22 46.75 16.49
N THR A 298 -10.69 47.92 16.07
CA THR A 298 -11.43 48.11 14.83
C THR A 298 -10.80 49.23 14.03
N ALA A 299 -10.67 49.04 12.72
CA ALA A 299 -10.21 50.08 11.81
C ALA A 299 -11.34 50.46 10.85
N LYS A 300 -11.73 51.74 10.87
CA LYS A 300 -12.65 52.30 9.88
C LYS A 300 -11.85 52.84 8.70
N LEU A 301 -12.15 52.33 7.52
CA LEU A 301 -11.45 52.63 6.27
C LEU A 301 -12.23 53.68 5.46
N ASN A 302 -11.52 54.69 4.93
CA ASN A 302 -12.08 55.66 4.00
C ASN A 302 -12.28 55.07 2.59
N ASP A 303 -13.17 55.65 1.77
CA ASP A 303 -13.60 55.11 0.46
C ASP A 303 -12.48 54.82 -0.56
N SER A 304 -11.28 55.38 -0.37
CA SER A 304 -10.08 55.16 -1.22
C SER A 304 -9.24 53.93 -0.82
N ALA A 305 -9.54 53.30 0.33
CA ALA A 305 -8.72 52.27 0.96
C ALA A 305 -9.21 50.82 0.68
N ALA A 306 -10.26 50.64 -0.11
CA ALA A 306 -10.71 49.31 -0.56
C ALA A 306 -9.73 48.73 -1.60
N GLN A 307 -8.64 48.12 -1.12
CA GLN A 307 -7.50 47.74 -1.96
C GLN A 307 -7.28 46.24 -2.09
N GLN A 308 -6.67 45.87 -3.21
CA GLN A 308 -6.35 44.52 -3.64
C GLN A 308 -5.12 43.94 -2.92
N ILE A 309 -4.76 44.44 -1.73
CA ILE A 309 -3.58 44.03 -0.96
C ILE A 309 -3.94 43.65 0.47
N ALA A 310 -3.11 42.80 1.08
CA ALA A 310 -3.25 42.41 2.49
C ALA A 310 -2.72 43.51 3.43
N MET A 311 -3.58 43.92 4.36
CA MET A 311 -3.29 44.78 5.50
C MET A 311 -2.99 43.95 6.73
N TYR A 312 -2.25 44.53 7.67
CA TYR A 312 -1.85 43.83 8.89
C TYR A 312 -2.00 44.73 10.11
N TRP A 313 -2.49 44.12 11.18
CA TRP A 313 -2.45 44.67 12.52
C TRP A 313 -1.04 44.56 13.08
N LEU A 314 -0.42 45.70 13.36
CA LEU A 314 0.86 45.82 14.02
C LEU A 314 0.65 45.80 15.54
N ALA A 315 1.22 44.81 16.21
CA ALA A 315 1.05 44.64 17.65
C ALA A 315 1.81 45.71 18.48
N PRO A 316 1.23 46.20 19.60
CA PRO A 316 1.87 47.17 20.48
C PRO A 316 3.04 46.58 21.28
N GLU A 317 3.83 47.46 21.90
CA GLU A 317 5.05 47.11 22.67
C GLU A 317 4.84 46.04 23.75
N VAL A 318 3.62 45.92 24.30
CA VAL A 318 3.28 44.89 25.30
C VAL A 318 3.57 43.47 24.77
N TYR A 319 3.43 43.24 23.46
CA TYR A 319 3.70 41.97 22.80
C TYR A 319 5.16 41.80 22.35
N LEU A 320 5.99 42.85 22.41
CA LEU A 320 7.34 42.88 21.86
C LEU A 320 8.42 42.64 22.94
N GLY A 321 9.70 42.60 22.55
CA GLY A 321 10.82 42.38 23.46
C GLY A 321 11.02 40.90 23.82
N ASN A 322 11.51 40.61 25.03
CA ASN A 322 11.79 39.23 25.43
C ASN A 322 10.50 38.45 25.73
N LYS A 323 10.21 37.46 24.89
CA LYS A 323 9.04 36.59 24.94
C LYS A 323 9.43 35.10 24.94
N LEU A 324 10.61 34.76 25.46
CA LEU A 324 11.07 33.35 25.56
C LEU A 324 10.08 32.46 26.33
N THR A 325 9.39 33.01 27.32
CA THR A 325 8.37 32.30 28.11
C THR A 325 7.12 31.94 27.30
N SER A 326 6.96 32.50 26.09
CA SER A 326 5.87 32.16 25.18
C SER A 326 6.14 30.90 24.36
N TYR A 327 7.36 30.35 24.36
CA TYR A 327 7.68 29.11 23.65
C TYR A 327 6.80 27.95 24.14
N GLY A 328 6.24 27.17 23.20
CA GLY A 328 5.24 26.14 23.48
C GLY A 328 3.86 26.70 23.85
N GLY A 329 3.68 28.02 23.89
CA GLY A 329 2.40 28.71 24.03
C GLY A 329 1.67 28.86 22.71
N GLN A 330 0.65 29.74 22.68
CA GLN A 330 -0.18 29.96 21.51
C GLN A 330 -0.46 31.46 21.30
N ILE A 331 -0.52 31.89 20.04
CA ILE A 331 -1.14 33.15 19.64
C ILE A 331 -2.57 32.85 19.24
N ARG A 332 -3.54 33.48 19.90
CA ARG A 332 -4.96 33.32 19.61
C ARG A 332 -5.56 34.64 19.18
N TYR A 333 -6.26 34.63 18.05
CA TYR A 333 -6.90 35.82 17.50
C TYR A 333 -8.11 35.44 16.64
N SER A 334 -9.01 36.39 16.43
CA SER A 334 -10.14 36.28 15.51
C SER A 334 -10.18 37.53 14.63
N VAL A 335 -10.47 37.36 13.35
CA VAL A 335 -10.61 38.47 12.40
C VAL A 335 -12.03 38.50 11.87
N SER A 336 -12.67 39.65 11.98
CA SER A 336 -14.03 39.91 11.50
C SER A 336 -14.00 40.99 10.43
N ASN A 337 -14.87 40.92 9.42
CA ASN A 337 -15.05 42.01 8.44
C ASN A 337 -16.51 42.47 8.48
N GLN A 338 -16.78 43.67 8.99
CA GLN A 338 -18.17 44.16 9.12
C GLN A 338 -18.64 44.89 7.88
N GLY A 339 -19.67 44.35 7.20
CA GLY A 339 -20.42 45.04 6.13
C GLY A 339 -20.68 44.25 4.84
N VAL A 340 -20.66 42.91 4.90
CA VAL A 340 -21.31 42.09 3.86
C VAL A 340 -22.83 42.13 4.10
N THR A 341 -23.59 42.71 3.18
CA THR A 341 -25.06 42.60 3.20
C THR A 341 -25.46 41.13 3.01
N PRO A 342 -26.30 40.54 3.88
CA PRO A 342 -26.79 39.18 3.69
C PRO A 342 -27.48 39.05 2.33
N GLY A 343 -26.98 38.16 1.46
CA GLY A 343 -27.58 37.86 0.15
C GLY A 343 -26.88 38.46 -1.07
N VAL A 344 -25.89 39.34 -0.91
CA VAL A 344 -24.99 39.76 -2.01
C VAL A 344 -23.74 38.89 -1.94
N LYS A 345 -23.48 38.03 -2.93
CA LYS A 345 -22.18 37.37 -3.08
C LYS A 345 -21.24 38.39 -3.70
N PRO A 346 -20.33 39.04 -2.94
CA PRO A 346 -19.36 39.91 -3.56
C PRO A 346 -18.41 39.02 -4.37
N ASN A 347 -17.85 39.54 -5.46
CA ASN A 347 -16.78 38.86 -6.18
C ASN A 347 -15.50 38.96 -5.32
N LEU A 348 -15.42 38.12 -4.30
CA LEU A 348 -14.36 38.10 -3.29
C LEU A 348 -13.22 37.20 -3.78
N THR A 349 -12.05 37.79 -3.98
CA THR A 349 -10.82 37.04 -4.26
C THR A 349 -10.00 36.97 -2.98
N GLN A 350 -9.48 35.79 -2.64
CA GLN A 350 -8.61 35.63 -1.48
C GLN A 350 -7.28 36.36 -1.70
N LEU A 351 -6.82 37.10 -0.70
CA LEU A 351 -5.56 37.84 -0.74
C LEU A 351 -4.39 36.95 -0.32
N PRO A 352 -3.27 36.93 -1.09
CA PRO A 352 -2.08 36.19 -0.71
C PRO A 352 -1.38 36.84 0.50
N GLY A 353 -0.46 36.10 1.11
CA GLY A 353 0.36 36.57 2.22
C GLY A 353 0.06 35.82 3.53
N PRO A 354 1.03 35.81 4.46
CA PRO A 354 0.95 35.06 5.70
C PRO A 354 -0.13 35.60 6.64
N ASP A 355 -0.57 34.76 7.57
CA ASP A 355 -1.60 35.06 8.55
C ASP A 355 -1.02 35.74 9.79
N VAL A 356 0.11 35.22 10.27
CA VAL A 356 0.87 35.80 11.37
C VAL A 356 2.33 35.89 10.96
N GLN A 357 2.95 37.03 11.22
CA GLN A 357 4.39 37.24 11.06
C GLN A 357 4.97 37.67 12.41
N ILE A 358 6.10 37.06 12.79
CA ILE A 358 6.90 37.48 13.93
C ILE A 358 8.31 37.74 13.43
N SER A 359 8.86 38.92 13.72
CA SER A 359 10.24 39.26 13.41
C SER A 359 11.04 39.54 14.68
N GLY A 360 12.33 39.25 14.63
CA GLY A 360 13.22 39.43 15.77
C GLY A 360 14.66 39.07 15.40
N LYS A 361 15.62 39.90 15.83
CA LYS A 361 17.07 39.62 15.65
C LYS A 361 17.46 39.28 14.20
N GLY A 362 16.82 39.95 13.24
CA GLY A 362 17.08 39.81 11.80
C GLY A 362 16.46 38.59 11.12
N LEU A 363 15.58 37.86 11.81
CA LEU A 363 14.78 36.77 11.24
C LEU A 363 13.31 37.20 11.14
N VAL A 364 12.62 36.70 10.11
CA VAL A 364 11.18 36.91 9.90
C VAL A 364 10.53 35.55 9.70
N LEU A 365 9.67 35.19 10.63
CA LEU A 365 8.96 33.91 10.67
C LEU A 365 7.50 34.14 10.36
N VAL A 366 6.93 33.27 9.53
CA VAL A 366 5.54 33.38 9.06
C VAL A 366 4.78 32.10 9.33
N TYR A 367 3.50 32.28 9.64
CA TYR A 367 2.49 31.24 9.73
C TYR A 367 1.43 31.51 8.66
N THR A 368 1.00 30.46 7.96
CA THR A 368 0.02 30.57 6.87
C THR A 368 -1.07 29.51 7.06
N LEU A 369 -2.32 29.94 7.04
CA LEU A 369 -3.50 29.07 7.06
C LEU A 369 -3.81 28.54 5.67
N LEU A 370 -4.21 27.27 5.61
CA LEU A 370 -4.72 26.67 4.38
C LEU A 370 -6.10 27.24 3.99
N SER A 371 -6.95 27.54 4.97
CA SER A 371 -8.29 28.08 4.76
C SER A 371 -8.74 28.87 5.99
N PRO A 372 -8.76 30.21 5.93
CA PRO A 372 -9.20 31.05 7.05
C PRO A 372 -10.73 31.07 7.11
N ILE A 373 -11.29 30.84 8.30
CA ILE A 373 -12.71 31.04 8.59
C ILE A 373 -12.83 32.34 9.37
N LEU A 374 -13.54 33.33 8.81
CA LEU A 374 -13.81 34.60 9.50
C LEU A 374 -14.66 34.36 10.74
N ASP A 375 -14.48 35.21 11.75
CA ASP A 375 -15.20 35.17 13.04
C ASP A 375 -14.94 33.91 13.91
N GLU A 376 -14.06 33.00 13.49
CA GLU A 376 -13.58 31.89 14.33
C GLU A 376 -12.25 32.22 15.05
N GLU A 377 -12.04 31.60 16.22
CA GLU A 377 -10.77 31.73 16.95
C GLU A 377 -9.70 30.89 16.26
N ILE A 378 -8.69 31.56 15.72
CA ILE A 378 -7.49 30.94 15.15
C ILE A 378 -6.46 30.81 16.29
N SER A 379 -5.86 29.63 16.42
CA SER A 379 -4.81 29.34 17.41
C SER A 379 -3.53 28.87 16.72
N VAL A 380 -2.44 29.61 16.92
CA VAL A 380 -1.13 29.34 16.33
C VAL A 380 -0.15 28.91 17.42
N ASP A 381 0.35 27.67 17.34
CA ASP A 381 1.34 27.17 18.30
C ASP A 381 2.72 27.81 18.09
N ILE A 382 3.34 28.27 19.18
CA ILE A 382 4.69 28.86 19.17
C ILE A 382 5.72 27.74 19.32
N ILE A 383 5.78 26.86 18.31
CA ILE A 383 6.74 25.76 18.16
C ILE A 383 7.22 25.70 16.70
N GLU A 384 8.42 25.18 16.50
CA GLU A 384 9.17 25.15 15.25
C GLU A 384 8.36 24.66 14.05
N SER A 385 7.57 23.59 14.24
CA SER A 385 6.79 22.95 13.19
C SER A 385 5.71 23.86 12.58
N SER A 386 5.24 24.85 13.34
CA SER A 386 4.19 25.79 12.91
C SER A 386 4.71 26.87 11.97
N TRP A 387 5.99 27.24 12.09
CA TRP A 387 6.53 28.44 11.42
C TRP A 387 7.37 28.08 10.19
N ARG A 388 7.46 29.02 9.26
CA ARG A 388 8.36 28.98 8.10
C ARG A 388 9.14 30.29 7.98
N HIS A 389 10.29 30.27 7.33
CA HIS A 389 11.03 31.49 7.00
C HIS A 389 10.27 32.30 5.94
N ALA A 390 10.09 33.60 6.16
CA ALA A 390 9.34 34.46 5.23
C ALA A 390 9.98 34.52 3.82
N ALA A 391 11.31 34.51 3.75
CA ALA A 391 12.04 34.67 2.49
C ALA A 391 12.18 33.37 1.70
N SER A 392 12.44 32.24 2.37
CA SER A 392 12.74 30.95 1.72
C SER A 392 11.63 29.91 1.83
N SER A 393 10.65 30.11 2.71
CA SER A 393 9.63 29.11 3.08
C SER A 393 10.20 27.83 3.72
N ASP A 394 11.47 27.83 4.14
CA ASP A 394 12.11 26.70 4.81
C ASP A 394 11.53 26.48 6.21
N MET A 395 11.72 25.25 6.73
CA MET A 395 11.38 24.91 8.11
C MET A 395 12.22 25.72 9.10
N VAL A 396 11.59 26.17 10.18
CA VAL A 396 12.24 26.93 11.24
C VAL A 396 12.88 25.96 12.24
N THR A 397 14.13 26.22 12.62
CA THR A 397 14.78 25.46 13.70
C THR A 397 14.45 26.07 15.07
N ARG A 398 14.59 25.26 16.11
CA ARG A 398 14.40 25.68 17.51
C ARG A 398 15.21 26.91 17.87
N GLU A 399 16.48 26.89 17.50
CA GLU A 399 17.42 27.96 17.78
C GLU A 399 16.97 29.28 17.12
N GLN A 400 16.46 29.21 15.89
CA GLN A 400 15.95 30.36 15.16
C GLN A 400 14.68 30.93 15.81
N LEU A 401 13.72 30.08 16.17
CA LEU A 401 12.50 30.52 16.86
C LEU A 401 12.83 31.13 18.23
N MET A 402 13.69 30.47 19.02
CA MET A 402 14.13 30.98 20.32
C MET A 402 14.93 32.29 20.19
N LYS A 403 15.71 32.46 19.13
CA LYS A 403 16.42 33.71 18.84
C LYS A 403 15.43 34.86 18.56
N VAL A 404 14.38 34.63 17.78
CA VAL A 404 13.30 35.60 17.56
C VAL A 404 12.59 35.93 18.87
N LEU A 405 12.20 34.93 19.65
CA LEU A 405 11.52 35.14 20.93
C LEU A 405 12.39 35.84 21.99
N SER A 406 13.72 35.77 21.89
CA SER A 406 14.63 36.48 22.82
C SER A 406 14.53 38.01 22.71
N ALA A 407 14.16 38.52 21.53
CA ALA A 407 13.86 39.92 21.29
C ALA A 407 12.96 40.01 20.05
N VAL A 408 11.66 40.00 20.29
CA VAL A 408 10.65 40.21 19.26
C VAL A 408 10.62 41.69 18.92
N ASP A 409 10.90 41.99 17.66
CA ASP A 409 10.94 43.35 17.12
C ASP A 409 9.55 43.76 16.59
N GLU A 410 8.81 42.81 15.98
CA GLU A 410 7.50 43.07 15.37
C GLU A 410 6.60 41.81 15.40
N ILE A 411 5.30 42.01 15.58
CA ILE A 411 4.27 40.99 15.32
C ILE A 411 3.19 41.60 14.43
N LEU A 412 2.90 40.93 13.31
CA LEU A 412 1.85 41.31 12.37
C LEU A 412 0.79 40.22 12.32
N ILE A 413 -0.48 40.60 12.40
CA ILE A 413 -1.64 39.71 12.21
C ILE A 413 -2.41 40.19 11.01
N LYS A 414 -2.70 39.31 10.05
CA LYS A 414 -3.42 39.66 8.83
C LYS A 414 -4.80 40.21 9.16
N ALA A 415 -5.09 41.42 8.69
CA ALA A 415 -6.31 42.14 9.00
C ALA A 415 -7.45 41.83 8.01
N ASN A 416 -7.12 41.44 6.78
CA ASN A 416 -8.11 41.12 5.75
C ASN A 416 -7.71 39.91 4.89
N TYR A 417 -8.70 39.08 4.58
CA TYR A 417 -8.52 37.85 3.82
C TYR A 417 -9.00 37.92 2.38
N TYR A 418 -9.87 38.88 2.07
CA TYR A 418 -10.53 38.98 0.77
C TYR A 418 -10.41 40.40 0.19
N THR A 419 -10.49 40.52 -1.13
CA THR A 419 -10.63 41.80 -1.83
C THR A 419 -12.00 42.42 -1.59
N ASN A 420 -12.13 43.74 -1.80
CA ASN A 420 -13.42 44.46 -1.72
C ASN A 420 -14.15 44.28 -0.37
N ILE A 421 -13.38 44.31 0.71
CA ILE A 421 -13.91 44.32 2.08
C ILE A 421 -14.77 45.57 2.34
N PRO A 422 -15.76 45.44 3.23
CA PRO A 422 -16.55 46.58 3.69
C PRO A 422 -15.73 47.60 4.49
N LYS A 423 -16.32 48.77 4.79
CA LYS A 423 -15.64 49.95 5.35
C LYS A 423 -15.06 49.79 6.77
N SER A 424 -15.14 48.61 7.38
CA SER A 424 -14.67 48.35 8.74
C SER A 424 -14.11 46.93 8.90
N LEU A 425 -12.93 46.87 9.53
CA LEU A 425 -12.19 45.68 9.94
C LEU A 425 -12.22 45.54 11.45
#